data_AF-W2T1W5-F1
#
_entry.id   AF-W2T1W5-F1
#
_cell.length_a   1.000
_cell.length_b   1.000
_cell.length_c   1.000
_cell.angle_alpha   90.00
_cell.angle_beta   90.00
_cell.angle_gamma   90.00
#
_symmetry.space_group_name_H-M   'P 1'
#
loop_
_entity.id
_entity.type
_entity.pdbx_description
1 polymer ?
#
loop_
_entity_poly.entity_id
_entity_poly.type
_entity_poly.pdbx_seq_one_letter_code
_entity_poly.pdbx_strand_id
1 'polypeptide(L)'
;MILQEDCRTIVMLCSLEEDNKSKCTKYYPDSASSPFTIDKTTVTLVDQNMSEKTGLMSSLWKVKHREREFELRHLQYTNWVDHLAPKDTHGVIELHRELSKSPEGRPIVVHCSAGVGRTCTLVGIELLLEQANKLNSTSGVTLVKKMRESRMGAVQKSIQFLFMHYVVLDVFCQDGLIRSDDRRLLSFREVYGQLLDTANKLRLESKNNKAHHNKKPSKKSSEKIVEKKEAGLAKAEPKDKVLVKQVS
;
A
#
# COMPACT_ATOMS: atom_id res chain seq x y z
N MET A 1 -15.40 11.76 0.53
CA MET A 1 -15.18 10.82 1.64
C MET A 1 -14.83 11.52 2.95
N ILE A 2 -13.60 12.04 3.14
CA ILE A 2 -13.16 12.65 4.43
C ILE A 2 -14.16 13.67 4.99
N LEU A 3 -14.65 14.58 4.14
CA LEU A 3 -15.64 15.59 4.51
C LEU A 3 -17.03 15.03 4.82
N GLN A 4 -17.45 14.02 4.04
CA GLN A 4 -18.81 13.44 4.09
C GLN A 4 -19.00 12.56 5.32
N GLU A 5 -18.02 11.70 5.60
CA GLU A 5 -18.00 10.78 6.75
C GLU A 5 -17.47 11.46 8.03
N ASP A 6 -17.17 12.75 7.95
CA ASP A 6 -16.66 13.58 9.04
C ASP A 6 -15.44 12.98 9.75
N CYS A 7 -14.52 12.40 8.96
CA CYS A 7 -13.30 11.78 9.45
C CYS A 7 -12.35 12.82 10.05
N ARG A 8 -11.67 12.44 11.12
CA ARG A 8 -10.70 13.29 11.84
C ARG A 8 -9.30 12.68 11.94
N THR A 9 -9.10 11.48 11.42
CA THR A 9 -7.79 10.83 11.37
C THR A 9 -7.64 10.00 10.11
N ILE A 10 -6.50 10.16 9.45
CA ILE A 10 -6.04 9.34 8.32
C ILE A 10 -4.76 8.62 8.74
N VAL A 11 -4.68 7.33 8.46
CA VAL A 11 -3.45 6.53 8.58
C VAL A 11 -2.99 6.09 7.19
N MET A 12 -1.78 6.48 6.82
CA MET A 12 -1.12 6.13 5.57
C MET A 12 0.03 5.16 5.83
N LEU A 13 -0.13 3.90 5.40
CA LEU A 13 0.83 2.82 5.65
C LEU A 13 1.73 2.53 4.45
N CYS A 14 2.04 3.54 3.63
CA CYS A 14 2.95 3.40 2.50
C CYS A 14 3.67 4.70 2.19
N SER A 15 4.75 4.59 1.42
CA SER A 15 5.34 5.73 0.73
C SER A 15 4.56 6.06 -0.55
N LEU A 16 4.82 7.22 -1.16
CA LEU A 16 4.27 7.55 -2.48
C LEU A 16 4.83 6.61 -3.56
N GLU A 17 6.10 6.24 -3.43
CA GLU A 17 6.80 5.31 -4.31
C GLU A 17 7.58 4.28 -3.48
N GLU A 18 7.56 3.03 -3.91
CA GLU A 18 8.32 1.92 -3.31
C GLU A 18 8.85 1.03 -4.43
N ASP A 19 10.14 0.68 -4.42
CA ASP A 19 10.77 -0.14 -5.47
C ASP A 19 10.53 0.40 -6.90
N ASN A 20 10.66 1.73 -7.08
CA ASN A 20 10.40 2.44 -8.34
C ASN A 20 8.98 2.24 -8.90
N LYS A 21 8.01 1.98 -8.02
CA LYS A 21 6.61 1.82 -8.38
C LYS A 21 5.77 2.79 -7.57
N SER A 22 4.93 3.55 -8.26
CA SER A 22 3.91 4.37 -7.61
C SER A 22 2.98 3.49 -6.76
N LYS A 23 2.80 3.89 -5.50
CA LYS A 23 1.94 3.23 -4.51
C LYS A 23 0.77 4.09 -4.11
N CYS A 24 0.98 5.40 -4.03
CA CYS A 24 -0.02 6.36 -3.63
C CYS A 24 0.23 7.70 -4.33
N THR A 25 -0.84 8.35 -4.79
CA THR A 25 -0.78 9.73 -5.25
C THR A 25 -0.77 10.65 -4.05
N LYS A 26 0.08 11.67 -4.08
CA LYS A 26 0.14 12.67 -3.01
C LYS A 26 -1.18 13.46 -2.95
N TYR A 27 -1.73 13.57 -1.74
CA TYR A 27 -3.00 14.26 -1.47
C TYR A 27 -2.88 15.27 -0.32
N TYR A 28 -1.65 15.63 0.05
CA TYR A 28 -1.33 16.37 1.25
C TYR A 28 -0.27 17.45 0.98
N PRO A 29 -0.24 18.53 1.79
CA PRO A 29 0.69 19.64 1.61
C PRO A 29 2.15 19.24 1.84
N ASP A 30 3.08 19.95 1.20
CA ASP A 30 4.53 19.82 1.44
C ASP A 30 4.98 20.55 2.71
N SER A 31 4.38 21.71 2.96
CA SER A 31 4.77 22.62 4.04
C SER A 31 3.59 23.53 4.40
N ALA A 32 3.72 24.28 5.49
CA ALA A 32 2.74 25.29 5.88
C ALA A 32 2.56 26.38 4.80
N SER A 33 3.61 26.66 4.02
CA SER A 33 3.61 27.65 2.92
C SER A 33 3.11 27.11 1.59
N SER A 34 2.88 25.79 1.47
CA SER A 34 2.41 25.14 0.24
C SER A 34 1.17 24.28 0.52
N PRO A 35 -0.01 24.91 0.68
CA PRO A 35 -1.25 24.19 0.91
C PRO A 35 -1.63 23.30 -0.26
N PHE A 36 -2.17 22.12 0.02
CA PHE A 36 -2.76 21.25 -0.99
C PHE A 36 -4.21 21.67 -1.22
N THR A 37 -4.58 21.96 -2.47
CA THR A 37 -5.95 22.35 -2.82
C THR A 37 -6.54 21.41 -3.85
N ILE A 38 -7.76 20.93 -3.59
CA ILE A 38 -8.59 20.16 -4.52
C ILE A 38 -10.02 20.70 -4.47
N ASP A 39 -10.52 21.12 -5.63
CA ASP A 39 -11.80 21.82 -5.78
C ASP A 39 -11.93 23.02 -4.82
N LYS A 40 -12.91 22.97 -3.90
CA LYS A 40 -13.19 23.98 -2.87
C LYS A 40 -12.57 23.63 -1.52
N THR A 41 -11.65 22.67 -1.49
CA THR A 41 -11.02 22.16 -0.28
C THR A 41 -9.54 22.52 -0.27
N THR A 42 -9.11 23.20 0.78
CA THR A 42 -7.70 23.52 1.03
C THR A 42 -7.25 22.83 2.31
N VAL A 43 -6.10 22.16 2.23
CA VAL A 43 -5.45 21.46 3.34
C VAL A 43 -4.11 22.11 3.60
N THR A 44 -3.96 22.68 4.78
CA THR A 44 -2.74 23.39 5.19
C THR A 44 -2.06 22.63 6.32
N LEU A 45 -0.75 22.44 6.24
CA LEU A 45 0.03 21.86 7.33
C LEU A 45 0.11 22.84 8.50
N VAL A 46 -0.27 22.40 9.69
CA VAL A 46 -0.18 23.18 10.93
C VAL A 46 1.03 22.76 11.74
N ASP A 47 1.15 21.45 11.98
CA ASP A 47 2.25 20.87 12.75
C ASP A 47 2.65 19.51 12.15
N GLN A 48 3.92 19.14 12.34
CA GLN A 48 4.46 17.85 11.93
C GLN A 48 5.59 17.44 12.85
N ASN A 49 5.50 16.20 13.34
CA ASN A 49 6.54 15.57 14.12
C ASN A 49 6.89 14.18 13.56
N MET A 50 8.14 13.79 13.69
CA MET A 50 8.63 12.46 13.33
C MET A 50 9.17 11.77 14.57
N SER A 51 8.68 10.58 14.88
CA SER A 51 9.25 9.75 15.93
C SER A 51 10.61 9.23 15.51
N GLU A 52 11.69 9.66 16.19
CA GLU A 52 13.04 9.16 15.94
C GLU A 52 13.17 7.66 16.21
N LYS A 53 12.33 7.13 17.11
CA LYS A 53 12.36 5.72 17.50
C LYS A 53 11.75 4.80 16.45
N THR A 54 10.66 5.21 15.82
CA THR A 54 9.86 4.31 14.95
C THR A 54 9.74 4.79 13.51
N GLY A 55 10.04 6.06 13.24
CA GLY A 55 9.80 6.69 11.94
C GLY A 55 8.32 6.96 11.66
N LEU A 56 7.47 6.97 12.68
CA LEU A 56 6.08 7.42 12.55
C LEU A 56 6.04 8.94 12.38
N MET A 57 5.51 9.40 11.25
CA MET A 57 5.24 10.81 11.00
C MET A 57 3.81 11.12 11.45
N SER A 58 3.66 12.08 12.35
CA SER A 58 2.36 12.61 12.78
C SER A 58 2.23 14.05 12.32
N SER A 59 1.18 14.35 11.58
CA SER A 59 0.88 15.70 11.10
C SER A 59 -0.50 16.15 11.55
N LEU A 60 -0.61 17.43 11.93
CA LEU A 60 -1.88 18.11 12.13
C LEU A 60 -2.13 19.03 10.95
N TRP A 61 -3.27 18.86 10.30
CA TRP A 61 -3.67 19.69 9.17
C TRP A 61 -4.92 20.48 9.49
N LYS A 62 -4.98 21.68 8.93
CA LYS A 62 -6.18 22.50 8.90
C LYS A 62 -6.87 22.31 7.56
N VAL A 63 -8.11 21.82 7.58
CA VAL A 63 -8.92 21.58 6.37
C VAL A 63 -10.02 22.63 6.30
N LYS A 64 -10.03 23.41 5.21
CA LYS A 64 -11.08 24.37 4.90
C LYS A 64 -11.85 23.92 3.66
N HIS A 65 -13.16 23.73 3.79
CA HIS A 65 -14.05 23.44 2.67
C HIS A 65 -15.24 24.41 2.70
N ARG A 66 -15.22 25.41 1.81
CA ARG A 66 -16.17 26.55 1.84
C ARG A 66 -16.12 27.24 3.22
N GLU A 67 -17.25 27.34 3.91
CA GLU A 67 -17.38 27.91 5.25
C GLU A 67 -17.02 26.92 6.38
N ARG A 68 -16.83 25.64 6.05
CA ARG A 68 -16.50 24.62 7.05
C ARG A 68 -15.00 24.53 7.24
N GLU A 69 -14.57 24.50 8.50
CA GLU A 69 -13.18 24.38 8.87
C GLU A 69 -13.02 23.39 10.03
N PHE A 70 -11.99 22.54 9.97
CA PHE A 70 -11.68 21.58 11.04
C PHE A 70 -10.24 21.11 10.97
N GLU A 71 -9.77 20.52 12.06
CA GLU A 71 -8.47 19.86 12.13
C GLU A 71 -8.54 18.39 11.74
N LEU A 72 -7.53 17.93 11.02
CA LEU A 72 -7.39 16.56 10.53
C LEU A 72 -6.01 16.03 10.91
N ARG A 73 -5.98 14.92 11.66
CA ARG A 73 -4.73 14.22 11.96
C ARG A 73 -4.35 13.30 10.79
N HIS A 74 -3.08 13.29 10.43
CA HIS A 74 -2.51 12.36 9.46
C HIS A 74 -1.31 11.66 10.08
N LEU A 75 -1.37 10.33 10.08
CA LEU A 75 -0.33 9.46 10.62
C LEU A 75 0.26 8.65 9.46
N GLN A 76 1.54 8.84 9.16
CA GLN A 76 2.22 8.11 8.10
C GLN A 76 3.32 7.21 8.65
N TYR A 77 3.22 5.92 8.35
CA TYR A 77 4.21 4.92 8.73
C TYR A 77 4.73 4.19 7.49
N THR A 78 5.98 4.45 7.13
CA THR A 78 6.64 3.95 5.91
C THR A 78 7.57 2.76 6.16
N ASN A 79 7.88 2.45 7.42
CA ASN A 79 8.71 1.31 7.84
C ASN A 79 7.94 -0.04 7.76
N TRP A 80 7.06 -0.17 6.76
CA TRP A 80 6.27 -1.38 6.49
C TRP A 80 6.34 -1.72 5.01
N VAL A 81 7.28 -2.61 4.67
CA VAL A 81 7.51 -3.05 3.28
C VAL A 81 6.27 -3.74 2.72
N ASP A 82 5.90 -3.40 1.48
CA ASP A 82 4.72 -3.96 0.81
C ASP A 82 4.73 -5.49 0.78
N HIS A 83 3.58 -6.14 0.89
CA HIS A 83 3.46 -7.62 0.93
C HIS A 83 4.31 -8.35 1.99
N LEU A 84 4.92 -7.63 2.94
CA LEU A 84 5.61 -8.18 4.09
C LEU A 84 4.97 -7.62 5.36
N ALA A 85 5.69 -7.77 6.46
CA ALA A 85 5.38 -7.20 7.76
C ALA A 85 6.65 -6.56 8.36
N PRO A 86 6.51 -5.60 9.30
CA PRO A 86 7.63 -5.02 10.03
C PRO A 86 8.42 -6.07 10.81
N LYS A 87 9.71 -5.80 11.04
CA LYS A 87 10.60 -6.71 11.80
C LYS A 87 10.26 -6.73 13.29
N ASP A 88 9.90 -5.58 13.83
CA ASP A 88 9.48 -5.39 15.21
C ASP A 88 8.08 -4.74 15.25
N THR A 89 7.51 -4.66 16.45
CA THR A 89 6.16 -4.17 16.68
C THR A 89 6.11 -2.69 17.06
N HIS A 90 7.26 -2.03 17.28
CA HIS A 90 7.32 -0.74 17.97
C HIS A 90 6.53 0.36 17.26
N GLY A 91 6.71 0.48 15.94
CA GLY A 91 6.00 1.49 15.15
C GLY A 91 4.49 1.26 15.08
N VAL A 92 4.05 0.00 15.08
CA VAL A 92 2.61 -0.32 15.03
C VAL A 92 1.95 -0.19 16.40
N ILE A 93 2.69 -0.45 17.48
CA ILE A 93 2.23 -0.12 18.84
C ILE A 93 2.17 1.39 19.06
N GLU A 94 3.11 2.16 18.50
CA GLU A 94 3.03 3.62 18.53
C GLU A 94 1.82 4.14 17.73
N LEU A 95 1.55 3.57 16.55
CA LEU A 95 0.32 3.83 15.80
C LEU A 95 -0.93 3.55 16.64
N HIS A 96 -1.01 2.39 17.30
CA HIS A 96 -2.13 2.04 18.18
C HIS A 96 -2.37 3.12 19.26
N ARG A 97 -1.31 3.61 19.90
CA ARG A 97 -1.39 4.72 20.87
C ARG A 97 -1.80 6.05 20.25
N GLU A 98 -1.38 6.33 19.02
CA GLU A 98 -1.83 7.52 18.31
C GLU A 98 -3.30 7.42 17.88
N LEU A 99 -3.78 6.21 17.57
CA LEU A 99 -5.18 5.96 17.23
C LEU A 99 -6.11 6.13 18.43
N SER A 100 -5.66 5.81 19.65
CA SER A 100 -6.47 6.06 20.86
C SER A 100 -6.70 7.54 21.15
N LYS A 101 -5.95 8.45 20.49
CA LYS A 101 -6.14 9.92 20.56
C LYS A 101 -7.12 10.43 19.50
N SER A 102 -7.65 9.58 18.63
CA SER A 102 -8.62 9.98 17.63
C SER A 102 -9.98 10.29 18.27
N PRO A 103 -10.73 11.29 17.76
CA PRO A 103 -12.04 11.63 18.31
C PRO A 103 -13.02 10.45 18.25
N GLU A 104 -13.67 10.16 19.38
CA GLU A 104 -14.68 9.10 19.46
C GLU A 104 -15.85 9.35 18.50
N GLY A 105 -16.47 8.25 18.04
CA GLY A 105 -17.61 8.31 17.13
C GLY A 105 -17.29 8.80 15.71
N ARG A 106 -16.02 9.06 15.38
CA ARG A 106 -15.58 9.46 14.04
C ARG A 106 -14.82 8.33 13.35
N PRO A 107 -15.16 7.98 12.09
CA PRO A 107 -14.41 6.97 11.36
C PRO A 107 -12.95 7.37 11.15
N ILE A 108 -12.05 6.41 11.30
CA ILE A 108 -10.63 6.53 10.97
C ILE A 108 -10.42 5.95 9.57
N VAL A 109 -9.73 6.70 8.71
CA VAL A 109 -9.42 6.25 7.36
C VAL A 109 -8.04 5.63 7.35
N VAL A 110 -7.95 4.32 7.14
CA VAL A 110 -6.66 3.62 7.00
C VAL A 110 -6.47 3.24 5.54
N HIS A 111 -5.32 3.57 4.96
CA HIS A 111 -4.98 3.15 3.60
C HIS A 111 -3.49 2.80 3.45
N CYS A 112 -3.18 2.12 2.35
CA CYS A 112 -1.81 1.90 1.89
C CYS A 112 -1.81 2.18 0.37
N SER A 113 -1.45 1.19 -0.45
CA SER A 113 -1.65 1.24 -1.90
C SER A 113 -3.03 0.70 -2.31
N ALA A 114 -3.23 -0.63 -2.30
CA ALA A 114 -4.54 -1.24 -2.62
C ALA A 114 -5.55 -1.24 -1.45
N GLY A 115 -5.10 -0.86 -0.25
CA GLY A 115 -5.95 -0.84 0.96
C GLY A 115 -6.36 -2.21 1.49
N VAL A 116 -5.60 -3.28 1.22
CA VAL A 116 -5.97 -4.67 1.63
C VAL A 116 -4.91 -5.38 2.46
N GLY A 117 -3.62 -5.17 2.18
CA GLY A 117 -2.53 -5.82 2.91
C GLY A 117 -2.27 -5.13 4.25
N ARG A 118 -1.39 -4.13 4.24
CA ARG A 118 -0.99 -3.33 5.42
C ARG A 118 -2.19 -2.74 6.15
N THR A 119 -3.11 -2.12 5.40
CA THR A 119 -4.37 -1.55 5.90
C THR A 119 -5.18 -2.53 6.74
N CYS A 120 -5.57 -3.67 6.17
CA CYS A 120 -6.38 -4.63 6.92
C CYS A 120 -5.57 -5.38 7.98
N THR A 121 -4.24 -5.38 7.89
CA THR A 121 -3.40 -5.92 8.97
C THR A 121 -3.47 -5.02 10.21
N LEU A 122 -3.32 -3.70 10.04
CA LEU A 122 -3.51 -2.74 11.13
C LEU A 122 -4.94 -2.79 11.68
N VAL A 123 -5.96 -2.74 10.82
CA VAL A 123 -7.37 -2.84 11.26
C VAL A 123 -7.61 -4.15 12.01
N GLY A 124 -7.02 -5.26 11.56
CA GLY A 124 -7.14 -6.55 12.24
C GLY A 124 -6.48 -6.56 13.63
N ILE A 125 -5.35 -5.86 13.80
CA ILE A 125 -4.70 -5.67 15.11
C ILE A 125 -5.63 -4.91 16.05
N GLU A 126 -6.15 -3.76 15.63
CA GLU A 126 -7.04 -2.93 16.44
C GLU A 126 -8.30 -3.72 16.87
N LEU A 127 -8.90 -4.48 15.95
CA LEU A 127 -10.06 -5.32 16.24
C LEU A 127 -9.73 -6.46 17.23
N LEU A 128 -8.54 -7.06 17.16
CA LEU A 128 -8.11 -8.09 18.12
C LEU A 128 -7.88 -7.50 19.51
N LEU A 129 -7.26 -6.33 19.60
CA LEU A 129 -7.04 -5.62 20.86
C LEU A 129 -8.39 -5.18 21.48
N GLU A 130 -9.30 -4.65 20.67
CA GLU A 130 -10.65 -4.30 21.12
C GLU A 130 -11.43 -5.53 21.64
N GLN A 131 -11.33 -6.67 20.94
CA GLN A 131 -11.94 -7.92 21.38
C GLN A 131 -11.36 -8.42 22.70
N ALA A 132 -10.04 -8.35 22.86
CA ALA A 132 -9.37 -8.72 24.11
C ALA A 132 -9.86 -7.85 25.28
N ASN A 133 -9.95 -6.54 25.08
CA ASN A 133 -10.46 -5.60 26.09
C ASN A 133 -11.92 -5.87 26.48
N LYS A 134 -12.72 -6.36 25.52
CA LYS A 134 -14.13 -6.76 25.75
C LYS A 134 -14.29 -8.19 26.25
N LEU A 135 -13.19 -8.90 26.57
CA LEU A 135 -13.18 -10.31 26.97
C LEU A 135 -13.88 -11.24 25.96
N ASN A 136 -13.84 -10.89 24.67
CA ASN A 136 -14.45 -11.65 23.59
C ASN A 136 -13.45 -12.65 23.00
N SER A 137 -13.81 -13.93 22.95
CA SER A 137 -12.92 -15.02 22.51
C SER A 137 -13.00 -15.33 21.01
N THR A 138 -12.96 -14.31 20.13
CA THR A 138 -12.95 -14.56 18.68
C THR A 138 -11.54 -14.86 18.19
N SER A 139 -11.35 -15.97 17.45
CA SER A 139 -10.05 -16.30 16.87
C SER A 139 -9.65 -15.31 15.77
N GLY A 140 -8.34 -15.07 15.60
CA GLY A 140 -7.83 -14.27 14.49
C GLY A 140 -8.26 -14.78 13.12
N VAL A 141 -8.41 -16.09 12.95
CA VAL A 141 -8.92 -16.70 11.69
C VAL A 141 -10.36 -16.28 11.43
N THR A 142 -11.23 -16.37 12.43
CA THR A 142 -12.64 -15.96 12.31
C THR A 142 -12.76 -14.46 12.02
N LEU A 143 -11.94 -13.65 12.70
CA LEU A 143 -11.89 -12.20 12.47
C LEU A 143 -11.49 -11.89 11.02
N VAL A 144 -10.42 -12.49 10.50
CA VAL A 144 -9.99 -12.25 9.11
C VAL A 144 -11.00 -12.75 8.09
N LYS A 145 -11.71 -13.86 8.36
CA LYS A 145 -12.82 -14.30 7.50
C LYS A 145 -13.91 -13.23 7.39
N LYS A 146 -14.38 -12.69 8.53
CA LYS A 146 -15.35 -11.58 8.56
C LYS A 146 -14.84 -10.33 7.85
N MET A 147 -13.56 -9.98 8.05
CA MET A 147 -12.96 -8.84 7.34
C MET A 147 -12.96 -9.04 5.82
N ARG A 148 -12.78 -10.28 5.34
CA ARG A 148 -12.80 -10.59 3.90
C ARG A 148 -14.19 -10.53 3.29
N GLU A 149 -15.25 -10.67 4.08
CA GLU A 149 -16.63 -10.41 3.66
C GLU A 149 -16.86 -8.92 3.41
N SER A 150 -16.23 -8.05 4.22
CA SER A 150 -16.31 -6.59 4.06
C SER A 150 -15.32 -6.03 3.03
N ARG A 151 -14.15 -6.64 2.89
CA ARG A 151 -13.10 -6.19 1.96
C ARG A 151 -12.29 -7.37 1.42
N MET A 152 -12.50 -7.67 0.14
CA MET A 152 -11.81 -8.75 -0.56
C MET A 152 -10.29 -8.64 -0.40
N GLY A 153 -9.65 -9.75 -0.04
CA GLY A 153 -8.19 -9.81 0.11
C GLY A 153 -7.65 -9.19 1.40
N ALA A 154 -8.50 -8.84 2.37
CA ALA A 154 -8.09 -8.40 3.70
C ALA A 154 -7.07 -9.37 4.32
N VAL A 155 -5.96 -8.80 4.80
CA VAL A 155 -4.77 -9.52 5.31
C VAL A 155 -4.24 -10.47 4.24
N GLN A 156 -3.46 -9.90 3.32
CA GLN A 156 -3.13 -10.51 2.04
C GLN A 156 -2.07 -11.62 2.15
N LYS A 157 -1.19 -11.55 3.16
CA LYS A 157 -0.06 -12.48 3.31
C LYS A 157 -0.07 -13.16 4.67
N SER A 158 0.40 -14.39 4.73
CA SER A 158 0.50 -15.17 5.98
C SER A 158 1.39 -14.48 7.01
N ILE A 159 2.51 -13.89 6.59
CA ILE A 159 3.40 -13.15 7.50
C ILE A 159 2.70 -11.94 8.14
N GLN A 160 1.75 -11.31 7.44
CA GLN A 160 0.93 -10.22 7.99
C GLN A 160 -0.04 -10.74 9.05
N PHE A 161 -0.66 -11.90 8.81
CA PHE A 161 -1.51 -12.57 9.79
C PHE A 161 -0.75 -12.91 11.08
N LEU A 162 0.48 -13.44 10.96
CA LEU A 162 1.34 -13.69 12.12
C LEU A 162 1.71 -12.39 12.83
N PHE A 163 2.05 -11.35 12.08
CA PHE A 163 2.38 -10.05 12.64
C PHE A 163 1.24 -9.42 13.42
N MET A 164 -0.02 -9.66 13.04
CA MET A 164 -1.18 -9.23 13.86
C MET A 164 -1.10 -9.77 15.28
N HIS A 165 -0.83 -11.07 15.41
CA HIS A 165 -0.72 -11.73 16.70
C HIS A 165 0.55 -11.30 17.44
N TYR A 166 1.65 -11.04 16.70
CA TYR A 166 2.87 -10.51 17.29
C TYR A 166 2.61 -9.19 18.03
N VAL A 167 1.95 -8.24 17.35
CA VAL A 167 1.64 -6.94 17.95
C VAL A 167 0.74 -7.09 19.17
N VAL A 168 -0.31 -7.93 19.10
CA VAL A 168 -1.20 -8.17 20.26
C VAL A 168 -0.44 -8.74 21.45
N LEU A 169 0.42 -9.73 21.23
CA LEU A 169 1.24 -10.33 22.30
C LEU A 169 2.22 -9.32 22.90
N ASP A 170 2.82 -8.46 22.09
CA ASP A 170 3.72 -7.42 22.57
C ASP A 170 3.00 -6.30 23.32
N VAL A 171 1.75 -5.97 22.95
CA VAL A 171 0.90 -5.07 23.74
C VAL A 171 0.59 -5.69 25.10
N PHE A 172 0.15 -6.96 25.14
CA PHE A 172 -0.07 -7.67 26.41
C PHE A 172 1.19 -7.76 27.27
N CYS A 173 2.35 -7.88 26.65
CA CYS A 173 3.62 -7.83 27.35
C CYS A 173 3.90 -6.44 27.97
N GLN A 174 3.58 -5.36 27.25
CA GLN A 174 3.75 -3.99 27.75
C GLN A 174 2.74 -3.62 28.84
N ASP A 175 1.54 -4.19 28.76
CA ASP A 175 0.48 -4.02 29.75
C ASP A 175 0.67 -4.91 30.99
N GLY A 176 1.73 -5.73 31.02
CA GLY A 176 2.06 -6.62 32.14
C GLY A 176 1.19 -7.88 32.24
N LEU A 177 0.37 -8.17 31.22
CA LEU A 177 -0.46 -9.38 31.14
C LEU A 177 0.38 -10.63 30.79
N ILE A 178 1.48 -10.43 30.06
CA ILE A 178 2.46 -11.47 29.73
C ILE A 178 3.83 -10.99 30.19
N ARG A 179 4.61 -11.89 30.78
CA ARG A 179 5.99 -11.56 31.17
C ARG A 179 6.88 -11.44 29.94
N SER A 180 7.79 -10.47 29.96
CA SER A 180 8.76 -10.27 28.87
C SER A 180 9.72 -11.44 28.67
N ASP A 181 9.92 -12.26 29.70
CA ASP A 181 10.74 -13.49 29.69
C ASP A 181 9.93 -14.77 29.46
N ASP A 182 8.63 -14.67 29.10
CA ASP A 182 7.82 -15.86 28.78
C ASP A 182 8.42 -16.60 27.57
N ARG A 183 8.78 -17.87 27.79
CA ARG A 183 9.44 -18.71 26.77
C ARG A 183 8.62 -18.86 25.49
N ARG A 184 7.29 -18.85 25.58
CA ARG A 184 6.40 -18.98 24.40
C ARG A 184 6.42 -17.70 23.57
N LEU A 185 6.45 -16.54 24.23
CA LEU A 185 6.59 -15.26 23.55
C LEU A 185 7.95 -15.15 22.86
N LEU A 186 9.03 -15.50 23.56
CA LEU A 186 10.38 -15.49 22.99
C LEU A 186 10.50 -16.44 21.79
N SER A 187 9.98 -17.67 21.91
CA SER A 187 9.94 -18.63 20.81
C SER A 187 9.12 -18.12 19.63
N PHE A 188 7.97 -17.48 19.88
CA PHE A 188 7.16 -16.88 18.83
C PHE A 188 7.92 -15.76 18.08
N ARG A 189 8.62 -14.87 18.81
CA ARG A 189 9.44 -13.80 18.22
C ARG A 189 10.54 -14.36 17.31
N GLU A 190 11.21 -15.41 17.76
CA GLU A 190 12.27 -16.07 16.99
C GLU A 190 11.72 -16.69 15.70
N VAL A 191 10.65 -17.49 15.80
CA VAL A 191 10.01 -18.13 14.64
C VAL A 191 9.48 -17.08 13.66
N TYR A 192 8.87 -16.00 14.16
CA TYR A 192 8.42 -14.89 13.33
C TYR A 192 9.58 -14.27 12.54
N GLY A 193 10.73 -14.02 13.19
CA GLY A 193 11.93 -13.50 12.53
C GLY A 193 12.42 -14.39 11.39
N GLN A 194 12.53 -15.70 11.64
CA GLN A 194 12.96 -16.68 10.63
C GLN A 194 12.00 -16.73 9.43
N LEU A 195 10.69 -16.69 9.69
CA LEU A 195 9.67 -16.68 8.63
C LEU A 195 9.68 -15.38 7.83
N LEU A 196 9.93 -14.24 8.48
CA LEU A 196 10.07 -12.95 7.82
C LEU A 196 11.29 -12.92 6.90
N ASP A 197 12.43 -13.43 7.35
CA ASP A 197 13.65 -13.54 6.54
C ASP A 197 13.44 -14.43 5.31
N THR A 198 12.74 -15.56 5.51
CA THR A 198 12.36 -16.46 4.41
C THR A 198 11.45 -15.76 3.40
N ALA A 199 10.42 -15.05 3.87
CA ALA A 199 9.51 -14.28 3.01
C ALA A 199 10.25 -13.18 2.23
N ASN A 200 11.22 -12.52 2.87
CA ASN A 200 12.10 -11.53 2.23
C ASN A 200 12.93 -12.15 1.10
N LYS A 201 13.57 -13.30 1.34
CA LYS A 201 14.35 -14.02 0.33
C LYS A 201 13.50 -14.35 -0.90
N LEU A 202 12.32 -14.95 -0.70
CA LEU A 202 11.39 -15.32 -1.78
C LEU A 202 10.90 -14.10 -2.56
N ARG A 203 10.67 -12.96 -1.89
CA ARG A 203 10.31 -11.69 -2.53
C ARG A 203 11.43 -11.22 -3.46
N LEU A 204 12.67 -11.23 -2.99
CA LEU A 204 13.84 -10.78 -3.76
C LEU A 204 14.09 -11.68 -4.97
N GLU A 205 14.03 -13.00 -4.79
CA GLU A 205 14.14 -13.99 -5.88
C GLU A 205 13.05 -13.76 -6.95
N SER A 206 11.81 -13.55 -6.52
CA SER A 206 10.69 -13.25 -7.42
C SER A 206 10.88 -11.95 -8.22
N LYS A 207 11.52 -10.93 -7.61
CA LYS A 207 11.87 -9.69 -8.30
C LYS A 207 12.97 -9.91 -9.34
N ASN A 208 14.02 -10.64 -8.98
CA ASN A 208 15.14 -10.95 -9.88
C ASN A 208 14.66 -11.74 -11.10
N ASN A 209 13.80 -12.75 -10.89
CA ASN A 209 13.23 -13.54 -11.98
C ASN A 209 12.39 -12.70 -12.94
N LYS A 210 11.59 -11.75 -12.43
CA LYS A 210 10.82 -10.80 -13.26
C LYS A 210 11.73 -9.84 -14.03
N ALA A 211 12.82 -9.36 -13.41
CA ALA A 211 13.80 -8.51 -14.07
C ALA A 211 14.54 -9.26 -15.19
N HIS A 212 14.90 -10.53 -15.00
CA HIS A 212 15.49 -11.38 -16.03
C HIS A 212 14.50 -11.69 -17.17
N HIS A 213 13.22 -11.91 -16.86
CA HIS A 213 12.20 -12.15 -17.89
C HIS A 213 11.96 -10.91 -18.77
N ASN A 214 11.94 -9.72 -18.17
CA ASN A 214 11.81 -8.44 -18.89
C ASN A 214 13.09 -8.03 -19.66
N LYS A 215 14.22 -8.71 -19.46
CA LYS A 215 15.48 -8.49 -20.19
C LYS A 215 15.69 -9.45 -21.38
N LYS A 216 14.76 -10.38 -21.66
CA LYS A 216 14.84 -11.17 -22.91
C LYS A 216 14.62 -10.24 -24.11
N PRO A 217 15.49 -10.24 -25.14
CA PRO A 217 15.38 -9.32 -26.25
C PRO A 217 14.07 -9.57 -26.99
N SER A 218 13.34 -8.48 -27.29
CA SER A 218 12.28 -8.50 -28.29
C SER A 218 12.86 -9.10 -29.57
N LYS A 219 12.22 -10.16 -30.08
CA LYS A 219 12.56 -10.67 -31.40
C LYS A 219 12.46 -9.50 -32.39
N LYS A 220 13.57 -9.22 -33.07
CA LYS A 220 13.64 -8.32 -34.24
C LYS A 220 12.47 -8.64 -35.18
N SER A 221 11.53 -7.72 -35.32
CA SER A 221 10.58 -7.74 -36.42
C SER A 221 10.15 -6.30 -36.71
N SER A 222 10.83 -5.67 -37.68
CA SER A 222 10.24 -4.81 -38.72
C SER A 222 11.25 -3.83 -39.35
N GLU A 223 12.42 -4.27 -39.79
CA GLU A 223 13.23 -3.52 -40.77
C GLU A 223 13.91 -4.51 -41.70
N LYS A 224 13.15 -4.98 -42.72
CA LYS A 224 13.65 -5.63 -43.94
C LYS A 224 12.50 -5.86 -44.93
N ILE A 225 11.74 -4.83 -45.25
CA ILE A 225 10.85 -4.81 -46.44
C ILE A 225 10.90 -3.41 -47.08
N VAL A 226 12.09 -2.87 -47.35
CA VAL A 226 12.29 -1.78 -48.33
C VAL A 226 13.72 -1.89 -48.84
N GLU A 227 14.00 -2.88 -49.69
CA GLU A 227 15.17 -2.92 -50.60
C GLU A 227 15.19 -4.29 -51.30
N LYS A 228 14.24 -4.49 -52.22
CA LYS A 228 14.29 -5.51 -53.29
C LYS A 228 13.16 -5.33 -54.31
N LYS A 229 12.90 -4.09 -54.72
CA LYS A 229 11.97 -3.78 -55.82
C LYS A 229 12.53 -2.85 -56.90
N GLU A 230 13.84 -2.66 -56.94
CA GLU A 230 14.53 -1.96 -58.03
C GLU A 230 15.74 -2.77 -58.52
N ALA A 231 15.46 -3.90 -59.17
CA ALA A 231 16.37 -4.56 -60.12
C ALA A 231 15.62 -5.75 -60.73
N GLY A 232 15.04 -5.56 -61.91
CA GLY A 232 14.54 -6.67 -62.72
C GLY A 232 13.15 -6.50 -63.33
N LEU A 233 12.93 -5.42 -64.09
CA LEU A 233 11.93 -5.44 -65.17
C LEU A 233 12.33 -4.45 -66.26
N ALA A 234 13.35 -4.83 -67.02
CA ALA A 234 13.62 -4.29 -68.35
C ALA A 234 13.69 -5.48 -69.30
N LYS A 235 12.57 -5.78 -69.96
CA LYS A 235 12.41 -6.37 -71.31
C LYS A 235 11.04 -7.03 -71.44
N ALA A 236 10.11 -6.34 -72.09
CA ALA A 236 9.19 -6.89 -73.10
C ALA A 236 8.26 -5.78 -73.59
N GLU A 237 8.48 -5.32 -74.82
CA GLU A 237 7.52 -4.50 -75.57
C GLU A 237 6.27 -5.33 -75.93
N PRO A 238 5.07 -4.74 -75.91
CA PRO A 238 3.85 -5.38 -76.39
C PRO A 238 3.62 -5.10 -77.88
N LYS A 239 3.28 -6.15 -78.65
CA LYS A 239 2.79 -6.01 -80.03
C LYS A 239 1.28 -5.76 -80.07
N ASP A 240 0.93 -4.82 -80.92
CA ASP A 240 -0.36 -4.34 -81.41
C ASP A 240 -1.55 -5.33 -81.43
N LYS A 241 -2.75 -4.88 -81.07
CA LYS A 241 -3.75 -4.31 -82.01
C LYS A 241 -5.11 -4.01 -81.34
N VAL A 242 -5.51 -2.74 -81.45
CA VAL A 242 -6.80 -2.18 -81.92
C VAL A 242 -8.14 -2.84 -81.52
N LEU A 243 -9.01 -2.06 -80.83
CA LEU A 243 -10.36 -1.56 -81.24
C LEU A 243 -11.17 -1.21 -79.95
N VAL A 244 -11.36 0.06 -79.59
CA VAL A 244 -12.44 1.02 -79.98
C VAL A 244 -13.84 0.67 -79.42
N LYS A 245 -14.48 1.71 -78.84
CA LYS A 245 -15.86 1.92 -78.29
C LYS A 245 -15.93 1.89 -76.74
N GLN A 246 -16.13 2.98 -75.97
CA GLN A 246 -17.19 4.02 -75.94
C GLN A 246 -18.58 3.34 -75.83
N VAL A 247 -19.46 3.54 -74.84
CA VAL A 247 -19.96 4.75 -74.17
C VAL A 247 -20.70 4.31 -72.88
N SER A 248 -20.82 5.24 -71.91
CA SER A 248 -21.77 5.35 -70.77
C SER A 248 -21.64 4.38 -69.60
#